data_AF-A0A952C9Q8-F1
#
_entry.id   AF-A0A952C9Q8-F1
#
_cell.length_a   1.000
_cell.length_b   1.000
_cell.length_c   1.000
_cell.angle_alpha   90.00
_cell.angle_beta   90.00
_cell.angle_gamma   90.00
#
_symmetry.space_group_name_H-M   'P 1'
#
loop_
_entity.id
_entity.type
_entity.pdbx_description
1 polymer ?
#
loop_
_entity_poly.entity_id
_entity_poly.type
_entity_poly.pdbx_seq_one_letter_code
_entity_poly.pdbx_strand_id
1 'polypeptide(L)'
;MFEILIIFGLILLNGVFSMAEMALVSSRKVRLEKQAANDDKKAKEALKLIEKPDTFFSTVQIGITLIGILTGIFSGEALKSDLVNYLSQLEWIRPYANGVATAIIVIILTYFTLILGELVPKRIGLSRPESIIKFIAVPMRLLSMAAYPFVWLLSKSTFYTLKFLRIQGKDNYVTEEEIKAIINEGTEQGTIEE
;
A
#
# COMPACT_ATOMS: atom_id res chain seq x y z
N MET A 1 26.30 10.88 -2.10
CA MET A 1 26.26 9.39 -2.27
C MET A 1 25.45 8.71 -1.17
N PHE A 2 25.51 9.19 0.07
CA PHE A 2 24.66 8.71 1.17
C PHE A 2 23.16 8.92 0.89
N GLU A 3 22.81 10.02 0.23
CA GLU A 3 21.46 10.40 -0.18
C GLU A 3 20.86 9.39 -1.15
N ILE A 4 21.67 8.86 -2.09
CA ILE A 4 21.25 7.83 -3.04
C ILE A 4 20.87 6.55 -2.29
N LEU A 5 21.65 6.19 -1.27
CA LEU A 5 21.38 5.00 -0.45
C LEU A 5 20.11 5.18 0.39
N ILE A 6 19.87 6.39 0.91
CA ILE A 6 18.62 6.74 1.59
C ILE A 6 17.44 6.63 0.62
N ILE A 7 17.51 7.25 -0.56
CA ILE A 7 16.46 7.21 -1.58
C ILE A 7 16.15 5.77 -1.98
N PHE A 8 17.18 4.96 -2.22
CA PHE A 8 17.00 3.57 -2.58
C PHE A 8 16.34 2.77 -1.45
N GLY A 9 16.77 2.98 -0.19
CA GLY A 9 16.12 2.38 0.97
C GLY A 9 14.66 2.81 1.14
N LEU A 10 14.35 4.08 0.89
CA LEU A 10 12.99 4.62 0.90
C LEU A 10 12.12 3.97 -0.19
N ILE A 11 12.63 3.84 -1.42
CA ILE A 11 11.91 3.16 -2.51
C ILE A 11 11.61 1.70 -2.14
N LEU A 12 12.57 0.97 -1.57
CA LEU A 12 12.35 -0.41 -1.13
C LEU A 12 11.33 -0.50 0.00
N LEU A 13 11.38 0.42 0.97
CA LEU A 13 10.41 0.48 2.06
C LEU A 13 9.00 0.77 1.54
N ASN A 14 8.87 1.69 0.56
CA ASN A 14 7.61 1.91 -0.16
C ASN A 14 7.12 0.60 -0.80
N GLY A 15 8.03 -0.14 -1.43
CA GLY A 15 7.73 -1.45 -2.00
C GLY A 15 7.17 -2.44 -0.99
N VAL A 16 7.71 -2.50 0.22
CA VAL A 16 7.18 -3.37 1.29
C VAL A 16 5.75 -2.98 1.65
N PHE A 17 5.46 -1.68 1.78
CA PHE A 17 4.12 -1.16 2.06
C PHE A 17 3.12 -1.50 0.95
N SER A 18 3.53 -1.27 -0.30
CA SER A 18 2.73 -1.55 -1.50
C SER A 18 2.45 -3.05 -1.69
N MET A 19 3.44 -3.89 -1.40
CA MET A 19 3.31 -5.35 -1.39
C MET A 19 2.34 -5.83 -0.30
N ALA A 20 2.45 -5.27 0.90
CA ALA A 20 1.59 -5.58 2.03
C ALA A 20 0.13 -5.21 1.75
N GLU A 21 -0.10 -4.03 1.18
CA GLU A 21 -1.42 -3.59 0.73
C GLU A 21 -2.06 -4.61 -0.21
N MET A 22 -1.34 -4.96 -1.27
CA MET A 22 -1.87 -5.87 -2.28
C MET A 22 -2.06 -7.29 -1.75
N ALA A 23 -1.17 -7.73 -0.85
CA ALA A 23 -1.31 -9.02 -0.17
C ALA A 23 -2.55 -9.06 0.73
N LEU A 24 -2.88 -7.98 1.44
CA LEU A 24 -4.11 -7.91 2.24
C LEU A 24 -5.35 -8.01 1.34
N VAL A 25 -5.41 -7.18 0.28
CA VAL A 25 -6.55 -7.11 -0.65
C VAL A 25 -6.82 -8.45 -1.34
N SER A 26 -5.77 -9.19 -1.69
CA SER A 26 -5.88 -10.46 -2.42
C SER A 26 -5.88 -11.71 -1.54
N SER A 27 -5.73 -11.56 -0.22
CA SER A 27 -5.77 -12.69 0.72
C SER A 27 -7.18 -13.21 0.91
N ARG A 28 -7.34 -14.54 0.89
CA ARG A 28 -8.64 -15.18 1.14
C ARG A 28 -8.80 -15.43 2.64
N LYS A 29 -9.75 -14.74 3.28
CA LYS A 29 -10.05 -14.87 4.72
C LYS A 29 -10.22 -16.33 5.16
N VAL A 30 -11.03 -17.10 4.44
CA VAL A 30 -11.31 -18.53 4.72
C VAL A 30 -10.04 -19.38 4.80
N ARG A 31 -9.04 -19.11 3.93
CA ARG A 31 -7.77 -19.86 3.95
C ARG A 31 -6.92 -19.54 5.18
N LEU A 32 -6.96 -18.29 5.63
CA LEU A 32 -6.27 -17.85 6.85
C LEU A 32 -6.99 -18.36 8.11
N GLU A 33 -8.32 -18.39 8.12
CA GLU A 33 -9.13 -18.98 9.21
C GLU A 33 -8.79 -20.46 9.39
N LYS A 34 -8.73 -21.23 8.29
CA LYS A 34 -8.30 -22.64 8.34
C LYS A 34 -6.89 -22.81 8.89
N GLN A 35 -5.94 -21.95 8.50
CA GLN A 35 -4.56 -22.00 9.01
C GLN A 35 -4.48 -21.61 10.50
N ALA A 36 -5.25 -20.61 10.92
CA ALA A 36 -5.33 -20.17 12.30
C ALA A 36 -5.95 -21.23 13.22
N ALA A 37 -6.93 -21.99 12.71
CA ALA A 37 -7.51 -23.14 13.40
C ALA A 37 -6.49 -24.28 13.60
N ASN A 38 -5.54 -24.43 12.68
CA ASN A 38 -4.39 -25.34 12.81
C ASN A 38 -3.23 -24.74 13.63
N ASP A 39 -3.56 -23.81 14.54
CA ASP A 39 -2.66 -23.14 15.48
C ASP A 39 -1.50 -22.30 14.85
N ASP A 40 -1.64 -21.88 13.59
CA ASP A 40 -0.71 -20.91 12.98
C ASP A 40 -0.92 -19.51 13.59
N LYS A 41 -0.01 -19.13 14.51
CA LYS A 41 -0.01 -17.81 15.17
C LYS A 41 0.10 -16.64 14.18
N LYS A 42 0.83 -16.80 13.06
CA LYS A 42 0.95 -15.72 12.06
C LYS A 42 -0.35 -15.57 11.28
N ALA A 43 -1.06 -16.66 11.01
CA ALA A 43 -2.39 -16.62 10.42
C ALA A 43 -3.40 -15.90 11.34
N LYS A 44 -3.35 -16.14 12.65
CA LYS A 44 -4.16 -15.41 13.65
C LYS A 44 -3.91 -13.90 13.60
N GLU A 45 -2.66 -13.45 13.51
CA GLU A 45 -2.35 -12.02 13.39
C GLU A 45 -2.76 -11.42 12.05
N ALA A 46 -2.59 -12.16 10.94
CA ALA A 46 -3.05 -11.72 9.63
C ALA A 46 -4.58 -11.53 9.59
N LEU A 47 -5.34 -12.41 10.24
CA LEU A 47 -6.79 -12.28 10.35
C LEU A 47 -7.21 -10.98 11.03
N LYS A 48 -6.53 -10.59 12.11
CA LYS A 48 -6.79 -9.31 12.80
C LYS A 48 -6.64 -8.10 11.88
N LEU A 49 -5.69 -8.15 10.93
CA LEU A 49 -5.53 -7.09 9.94
C LEU A 49 -6.66 -7.07 8.91
N ILE A 50 -7.11 -8.26 8.46
CA ILE A 50 -8.23 -8.40 7.51
C ILE A 50 -9.56 -7.99 8.15
N GLU A 51 -9.74 -8.22 9.46
CA GLU A 51 -10.94 -7.83 10.20
C GLU A 51 -11.02 -6.32 10.44
N LYS A 52 -9.89 -5.61 10.43
CA LYS A 52 -9.83 -4.14 10.60
C LYS A 52 -9.02 -3.48 9.48
N PRO A 53 -9.50 -3.59 8.22
CA PRO A 53 -8.73 -3.17 7.05
C PRO A 53 -8.50 -1.64 7.03
N ASP A 54 -9.44 -0.83 7.55
CA ASP A 54 -9.34 0.63 7.52
C ASP A 54 -8.12 1.18 8.25
N THR A 55 -7.80 0.60 9.41
CA THR A 55 -6.63 1.00 10.21
C THR A 55 -5.35 0.62 9.48
N PHE A 56 -5.32 -0.55 8.86
CA PHE A 56 -4.19 -1.01 8.06
C PHE A 56 -3.97 -0.11 6.84
N PHE A 57 -5.00 0.12 6.01
CA PHE A 57 -4.90 0.96 4.81
C PHE A 57 -4.47 2.37 5.16
N SER A 58 -5.05 2.95 6.22
CA SER A 58 -4.64 4.28 6.69
C SER A 58 -3.17 4.31 7.11
N THR A 59 -2.70 3.30 7.85
CA THR A 59 -1.29 3.22 8.28
C THR A 59 -0.35 3.11 7.09
N VAL A 60 -0.66 2.21 6.15
CA VAL A 60 0.13 1.99 4.94
C VAL A 60 0.18 3.27 4.10
N GLN A 61 -0.95 3.93 3.89
CA GLN A 61 -1.05 5.15 3.09
C GLN A 61 -0.24 6.31 3.70
N ILE A 62 -0.28 6.48 5.02
CA ILE A 62 0.57 7.45 5.73
C ILE A 62 2.04 7.14 5.47
N GLY A 63 2.43 5.86 5.59
CA GLY A 63 3.79 5.40 5.33
C GLY A 63 4.25 5.72 3.90
N ILE A 64 3.45 5.35 2.89
CA ILE A 64 3.73 5.61 1.48
C ILE A 64 3.86 7.12 1.22
N THR A 65 2.95 7.93 1.79
CA THR A 65 2.98 9.39 1.63
C THR A 65 4.24 10.00 2.24
N LEU A 66 4.58 9.60 3.47
CA LEU A 66 5.78 10.08 4.17
C LEU A 66 7.05 9.71 3.38
N ILE A 67 7.11 8.48 2.89
CA ILE A 67 8.23 8.01 2.07
C ILE A 67 8.32 8.81 0.76
N GLY A 68 7.21 9.10 0.11
CA GLY A 68 7.17 9.95 -1.09
C GLY A 68 7.73 11.34 -0.82
N ILE A 69 7.31 11.98 0.27
CA ILE A 69 7.81 13.31 0.67
C ILE A 69 9.31 13.26 1.00
N LEU A 70 9.75 12.29 1.79
CA LEU A 70 11.17 12.14 2.14
C LEU A 70 12.00 11.87 0.88
N THR A 71 11.54 11.00 -0.01
CA THR A 71 12.21 10.71 -1.29
C THR A 71 12.34 11.98 -2.12
N GLY A 72 11.28 12.78 -2.21
CA GLY A 72 11.30 14.10 -2.84
C GLY A 72 12.37 15.02 -2.27
N ILE A 73 12.41 15.17 -0.93
CA ILE A 73 13.37 16.01 -0.22
C ILE A 73 14.81 15.55 -0.48
N PHE A 74 15.11 14.25 -0.30
CA PHE A 74 16.45 13.71 -0.48
C PHE A 74 16.90 13.69 -1.96
N SER A 75 15.95 13.64 -2.90
CA SER A 75 16.24 13.66 -4.34
C SER A 75 16.60 15.02 -4.92
N GLY A 76 16.45 16.10 -4.14
CA GLY A 76 16.62 17.49 -4.56
C GLY A 76 18.05 17.86 -5.01
N GLU A 77 18.65 18.88 -4.40
CA GLU A 77 19.92 19.44 -4.88
C GLU A 77 21.09 18.44 -4.94
N ALA A 78 21.06 17.42 -4.09
CA ALA A 78 22.14 16.42 -4.00
C ALA A 78 22.35 15.65 -5.32
N LEU A 79 21.27 15.15 -5.94
CA LEU A 79 21.37 14.45 -7.23
C LEU A 79 21.52 15.43 -8.40
N LYS A 80 20.94 16.62 -8.26
CA LYS A 80 20.88 17.63 -9.31
C LYS A 80 22.24 18.28 -9.57
N SER A 81 23.00 18.59 -8.53
CA SER A 81 24.26 19.35 -8.64
C SER A 81 25.28 18.67 -9.55
N ASP A 82 25.50 17.36 -9.40
CA ASP A 82 26.42 16.58 -10.23
C ASP A 82 26.00 16.58 -11.71
N LEU A 83 24.71 16.37 -11.97
CA LEU A 83 24.17 16.36 -13.32
C LEU A 83 24.20 17.74 -13.97
N VAL A 84 23.92 18.80 -13.21
CA VAL A 84 24.03 20.19 -13.69
C VAL A 84 25.48 20.52 -14.04
N ASN A 85 26.45 20.11 -13.22
CA ASN A 85 27.86 20.34 -13.48
C ASN A 85 28.31 19.65 -14.78
N TYR A 86 27.85 18.41 -15.00
CA TYR A 86 28.11 17.68 -16.24
C TYR A 86 27.46 18.36 -17.47
N LEU A 87 26.17 18.71 -17.37
CA LEU A 87 25.44 19.36 -18.47
C LEU A 87 25.96 20.78 -18.78
N SER A 88 26.54 21.46 -17.80
CA SER A 88 27.10 22.81 -17.96
C SER A 88 28.41 22.81 -18.77
N GLN A 89 29.03 21.65 -19.00
CA GLN A 89 30.19 21.50 -19.89
C GLN A 89 29.80 21.62 -21.38
N LEU A 90 28.51 21.53 -21.69
CA LEU A 90 27.97 21.64 -23.04
C LEU A 90 27.44 23.06 -23.28
N GLU A 91 28.14 23.84 -24.12
CA GLU A 91 27.86 25.28 -24.33
C GLU A 91 26.40 25.59 -24.69
N TRP A 92 25.82 24.80 -25.59
CA TRP A 92 24.43 24.86 -26.05
C TRP A 92 23.37 24.50 -24.98
N ILE A 93 23.71 23.69 -23.97
CA ILE A 93 22.76 23.24 -22.91
C ILE A 93 22.93 24.05 -21.63
N ARG A 94 24.08 24.69 -21.42
CA ARG A 94 24.42 25.48 -20.24
C ARG A 94 23.31 26.40 -19.70
N PRO A 95 22.58 27.21 -20.49
CA PRO A 95 21.50 28.06 -19.97
C PRO A 95 20.30 27.26 -19.44
N TYR A 96 20.12 26.03 -19.91
CA TYR A 96 19.01 25.14 -19.54
C TYR A 96 19.43 24.00 -18.60
N ALA A 97 20.72 23.88 -18.26
CA ALA A 97 21.28 22.74 -17.53
C ALA A 97 20.52 22.41 -16.25
N ASN A 98 20.09 23.43 -15.50
CA ASN A 98 19.27 23.27 -14.30
C ASN A 98 17.89 22.63 -14.57
N GLY A 99 17.18 23.09 -15.59
CA GLY A 99 15.88 22.56 -15.96
C GLY A 99 15.98 21.14 -16.52
N VAL A 100 16.95 20.92 -17.41
CA VAL A 100 17.21 19.60 -18.03
C VAL A 100 17.63 18.58 -16.98
N ALA A 101 18.54 18.92 -16.06
CA ALA A 101 18.93 18.03 -14.97
C ALA A 101 17.74 17.64 -14.08
N THR A 102 16.90 18.63 -13.72
CA THR A 102 15.69 18.38 -12.92
C THR A 102 14.75 17.42 -13.63
N ALA A 103 14.48 17.66 -14.92
CA ALA A 103 13.59 16.80 -15.71
C ALA A 103 14.12 15.36 -15.81
N ILE A 104 15.42 15.17 -16.08
CA ILE A 104 16.05 13.85 -16.17
C ILE A 104 15.93 13.11 -14.83
N ILE A 105 16.28 13.75 -13.72
CA ILE A 105 16.22 13.13 -12.39
C ILE A 105 14.78 12.75 -12.04
N VAL A 106 13.82 13.63 -12.27
CA VAL A 106 12.40 13.35 -12.01
C VAL A 106 11.94 12.14 -12.82
N ILE A 107 12.26 12.06 -14.13
CA ILE A 107 11.86 10.92 -14.98
C ILE A 107 12.48 9.61 -14.48
N ILE A 108 13.79 9.60 -14.23
CA ILE A 108 14.52 8.41 -13.77
C ILE A 108 13.97 7.95 -12.42
N LEU A 109 13.88 8.87 -11.46
CA LEU A 109 13.42 8.57 -10.11
C LEU A 109 11.97 8.09 -10.11
N THR A 110 11.11 8.71 -10.92
CA THR A 110 9.70 8.29 -11.08
C THR A 110 9.64 6.86 -11.62
N TYR A 111 10.41 6.54 -12.65
CA TYR A 111 10.45 5.18 -13.21
C TYR A 111 10.87 4.15 -12.15
N PHE A 112 11.98 4.39 -11.44
CA PHE A 112 12.45 3.45 -10.41
C PHE A 112 11.47 3.35 -9.23
N THR A 113 10.88 4.45 -8.80
CA THR A 113 9.89 4.45 -7.71
C THR A 113 8.63 3.68 -8.12
N LEU A 114 8.13 3.86 -9.34
CA LEU A 114 6.97 3.11 -9.83
C LEU A 114 7.27 1.63 -9.97
N ILE A 115 8.44 1.27 -10.53
CA ILE A 115 8.78 -0.15 -10.77
C ILE A 115 9.10 -0.85 -9.45
N LEU A 116 10.07 -0.35 -8.69
CA LEU A 116 10.59 -1.01 -7.48
C LEU A 116 9.78 -0.71 -6.23
N GLY A 117 9.17 0.47 -6.14
CA GLY A 117 8.38 0.89 -4.99
C GLY A 117 6.91 0.51 -5.07
N GLU A 118 6.40 0.15 -6.26
CA GLU A 118 4.96 -0.09 -6.41
C GLU A 118 4.61 -1.32 -7.27
N LEU A 119 4.91 -1.29 -8.57
CA LEU A 119 4.40 -2.27 -9.53
C LEU A 119 4.93 -3.68 -9.31
N VAL A 120 6.25 -3.84 -9.14
CA VAL A 120 6.86 -5.14 -8.87
C VAL A 120 6.42 -5.67 -7.50
N PRO A 121 6.49 -4.89 -6.40
CA PRO A 121 6.00 -5.33 -5.10
C PRO A 121 4.52 -5.70 -5.09
N LYS A 122 3.64 -4.95 -5.75
CA LYS A 122 2.21 -5.32 -5.88
C LYS A 122 2.03 -6.66 -6.58
N ARG A 123 2.78 -6.93 -7.66
CA ARG A 123 2.77 -8.24 -8.32
C ARG A 123 3.26 -9.36 -7.41
N ILE A 124 4.27 -9.11 -6.58
CA ILE A 124 4.74 -10.07 -5.58
C ILE A 124 3.62 -10.33 -4.56
N GLY A 125 2.98 -9.28 -4.04
CA GLY A 125 1.83 -9.35 -3.13
C GLY A 125 0.71 -10.24 -3.66
N LEU A 126 0.36 -10.08 -4.94
CA LEU A 126 -0.64 -10.90 -5.64
C LEU A 126 -0.25 -12.38 -5.78
N SER A 127 1.04 -12.67 -5.93
CA SER A 127 1.51 -14.04 -6.21
C SER A 127 1.42 -14.97 -4.98
N ARG A 128 1.66 -14.43 -3.78
CA ARG A 128 1.69 -15.20 -2.52
C ARG A 128 1.05 -14.43 -1.36
N PRO A 129 -0.23 -14.04 -1.48
CA PRO A 129 -0.84 -13.05 -0.60
C PRO A 129 -0.88 -13.50 0.86
N GLU A 130 -1.33 -14.73 1.11
CA GLU A 130 -1.44 -15.29 2.46
C GLU A 130 -0.08 -15.45 3.15
N SER A 131 0.96 -15.79 2.41
CA SER A 131 2.32 -15.92 2.99
C SER A 131 2.87 -14.54 3.37
N ILE A 132 2.72 -13.58 2.47
CA ILE A 132 3.20 -12.20 2.66
C ILE A 132 2.44 -11.52 3.79
N ILE A 133 1.11 -11.59 3.81
CA ILE A 133 0.33 -10.94 4.85
C ILE A 133 0.65 -11.52 6.24
N LYS A 134 0.86 -12.84 6.33
CA LYS A 134 1.31 -13.50 7.58
C LYS A 134 2.69 -13.04 8.02
N PHE A 135 3.61 -12.83 7.07
CA PHE A 135 4.94 -12.35 7.37
C PHE A 135 4.93 -10.90 7.87
N ILE A 136 4.15 -10.02 7.23
CA ILE A 136 4.09 -8.60 7.54
C ILE A 136 3.08 -8.24 8.64
N ALA A 137 2.26 -9.20 9.08
CA ALA A 137 1.18 -8.96 10.04
C ALA A 137 1.65 -8.32 11.35
N VAL A 138 2.70 -8.88 11.95
CA VAL A 138 3.23 -8.40 13.23
C VAL A 138 3.91 -7.03 13.09
N PRO A 139 4.83 -6.81 12.12
CA PRO A 139 5.39 -5.48 11.87
C PRO A 139 4.31 -4.41 11.63
N MET A 140 3.29 -4.71 10.82
CA MET A 140 2.22 -3.75 10.54
C MET A 140 1.36 -3.47 11.76
N ARG A 141 1.09 -4.46 12.62
CA ARG A 141 0.36 -4.21 13.87
C ARG A 141 1.09 -3.22 14.77
N LEU A 142 2.41 -3.36 14.91
CA LEU A 142 3.23 -2.43 15.70
C LEU A 142 3.23 -1.03 15.09
N LEU A 143 3.39 -0.94 13.77
CA LEU A 143 3.37 0.33 13.07
C LEU A 143 1.99 1.02 13.18
N SER A 144 0.89 0.28 13.02
CA SER A 144 -0.46 0.81 13.20
C SER A 144 -0.71 1.29 14.62
N MET A 145 -0.11 0.64 15.63
CA MET A 145 -0.21 1.10 17.01
C MET A 145 0.56 2.41 17.22
N ALA A 146 1.76 2.55 16.64
CA ALA A 146 2.53 3.79 16.68
C ALA A 146 1.86 4.93 15.89
N ALA A 147 1.26 4.61 14.74
CA ALA A 147 0.55 5.56 13.89
C ALA A 147 -0.90 5.84 14.35
N TYR A 148 -1.37 5.16 15.40
CA TYR A 148 -2.75 5.25 15.89
C TYR A 148 -3.30 6.68 16.05
N PRO A 149 -2.59 7.66 16.66
CA PRO A 149 -3.14 9.02 16.79
C PRO A 149 -3.39 9.69 15.42
N PHE A 150 -2.52 9.46 14.44
CA PHE A 150 -2.68 9.99 13.09
C PHE A 150 -3.78 9.26 12.32
N VAL A 151 -3.84 7.93 12.45
CA VAL A 151 -4.88 7.11 11.85
C VAL A 151 -6.25 7.49 12.40
N TRP A 152 -6.37 7.68 13.72
CA TRP A 152 -7.63 8.10 14.36
C TRP A 152 -8.11 9.45 13.82
N LEU A 153 -7.20 10.42 13.69
CA LEU A 153 -7.52 11.73 13.12
C LEU A 153 -8.01 11.60 11.67
N LEU A 154 -7.29 10.84 10.85
CA LEU A 154 -7.66 10.59 9.45
C LEU A 154 -9.00 9.86 9.33
N SER A 155 -9.23 8.82 10.14
CA SER A 155 -10.51 8.09 10.14
C SER A 155 -11.67 9.01 10.53
N LYS A 156 -11.48 9.90 11.51
CA LYS A 156 -12.48 10.91 11.86
C LYS A 156 -12.72 11.89 10.74
N SER A 157 -11.66 12.43 10.13
CA SER A 157 -11.78 13.32 8.98
C SER A 157 -12.53 12.66 7.83
N THR A 158 -12.16 11.44 7.44
CA THR A 158 -12.85 10.65 6.41
C THR A 158 -14.32 10.44 6.75
N PHE A 159 -14.64 10.05 7.99
CA PHE A 159 -16.03 9.86 8.43
C PHE A 159 -16.86 11.14 8.27
N TYR A 160 -16.34 12.29 8.72
CA TYR A 160 -17.06 13.56 8.60
C TYR A 160 -17.20 14.01 7.14
N THR A 161 -16.18 13.80 6.30
CA THR A 161 -16.26 14.08 4.87
C THR A 161 -17.31 13.20 4.17
N LEU A 162 -17.34 11.89 4.45
CA LEU A 162 -18.35 10.98 3.90
C LEU A 162 -19.76 11.33 4.38
N LYS A 163 -19.90 11.69 5.66
CA LYS A 163 -21.17 12.16 6.23
C LYS A 163 -21.65 13.45 5.55
N PHE A 164 -20.74 14.38 5.27
CA PHE A 164 -21.04 15.61 4.54
C PHE A 164 -21.49 15.32 3.10
N LEU A 165 -20.83 14.38 2.43
CA LEU A 165 -21.16 13.93 1.08
C LEU A 165 -22.38 12.99 1.02
N ARG A 166 -22.98 12.64 2.16
CA ARG A 166 -24.11 11.69 2.30
C ARG A 166 -23.82 10.30 1.72
N ILE A 167 -22.55 9.88 1.70
CA ILE A 167 -22.16 8.53 1.29
C ILE A 167 -22.30 7.62 2.51
N GLN A 168 -23.31 6.74 2.49
CA GLN A 168 -23.47 5.72 3.53
C GLN A 168 -22.50 4.56 3.25
N GLY A 169 -21.80 4.09 4.28
CA GLY A 169 -21.02 2.86 4.19
C GLY A 169 -21.94 1.69 3.92
N LYS A 170 -21.51 0.76 3.06
CA LYS A 170 -22.18 -0.54 2.88
C LYS A 170 -22.10 -1.28 4.21
N ASP A 171 -23.12 -1.15 5.05
CA ASP A 171 -23.36 -2.16 6.07
C ASP A 171 -23.73 -3.44 5.30
N ASN A 172 -23.01 -4.54 5.57
CA ASN A 172 -23.31 -5.88 5.05
C ASN A 172 -24.62 -6.42 5.68
N TYR A 173 -25.73 -5.71 5.54
CA TYR A 173 -27.04 -6.31 5.71
C TYR A 173 -27.32 -7.08 4.42
N VAL A 174 -27.07 -8.39 4.46
CA VAL A 174 -27.53 -9.29 3.40
C VAL A 174 -29.05 -9.12 3.34
N THR A 175 -29.55 -8.63 2.22
CA THR A 175 -31.00 -8.45 2.05
C THR A 175 -31.67 -9.81 1.89
N GLU A 176 -32.97 -9.91 2.18
CA GLU A 176 -33.73 -11.15 1.98
C GLU A 176 -33.64 -11.65 0.52
N GLU A 177 -33.49 -10.73 -0.43
CA GLU A 177 -33.31 -11.02 -1.86
C GLU A 177 -31.96 -11.67 -2.13
N GLU A 178 -30.88 -11.22 -1.49
CA GLU A 178 -29.56 -11.86 -1.58
C GLU A 178 -29.56 -13.25 -0.92
N ILE A 179 -30.29 -13.44 0.19
CA ILE A 179 -30.49 -14.76 0.81
C ILE A 179 -31.22 -15.71 -0.15
N LYS A 180 -32.32 -15.25 -0.76
CA LYS A 180 -33.07 -16.06 -1.75
C LYS A 180 -32.23 -16.41 -2.97
N ALA A 181 -31.40 -15.48 -3.44
CA ALA A 181 -30.49 -15.74 -4.56
C ALA A 181 -29.44 -16.81 -4.22
N ILE A 182 -28.84 -16.75 -3.02
CA ILE A 182 -27.86 -17.75 -2.56
C ILE A 182 -28.51 -19.13 -2.37
N ILE A 183 -29.75 -19.18 -1.85
CA ILE A 183 -30.49 -20.44 -1.68
C ILE A 183 -30.82 -21.04 -3.05
N ASN A 184 -31.37 -20.26 -3.98
CA ASN A 184 -31.69 -20.74 -5.32
C ASN A 184 -30.45 -21.25 -6.05
N GLU A 185 -29.31 -20.55 -5.94
CA GLU A 185 -28.04 -21.00 -6.52
C GLU A 185 -27.55 -22.31 -5.87
N GLY A 186 -27.72 -22.47 -4.55
CA GLY A 186 -27.42 -23.72 -3.84
C GLY A 186 -28.36 -24.89 -4.17
N THR A 187 -29.63 -24.61 -4.44
CA THR A 187 -30.62 -25.61 -4.89
C THR A 187 -30.36 -26.03 -6.34
N GLU A 188 -30.05 -25.08 -7.24
CA GLU A 188 -29.66 -25.38 -8.63
C GLU A 188 -28.35 -26.18 -8.72
N GLN A 189 -27.41 -25.95 -7.81
CA GLN A 189 -26.16 -26.72 -7.71
C GLN A 189 -26.29 -28.01 -6.88
N GLY A 190 -27.50 -28.35 -6.39
CA GLY A 190 -27.79 -29.60 -5.69
C GLY A 190 -27.11 -29.76 -4.33
N THR A 191 -26.74 -28.65 -3.66
CA THR A 191 -26.09 -28.66 -2.34
C THR A 191 -27.04 -28.39 -1.18
N ILE A 192 -28.30 -28.01 -1.46
CA ILE A 192 -29.35 -27.73 -0.48
C ILE A 192 -30.64 -28.43 -0.93
N GLU A 193 -31.14 -29.37 -0.13
CA GLU A 193 -32.46 -30.00 -0.29
C GLU A 193 -33.47 -29.29 0.64
N GLU A 194 -34.72 -29.16 0.16
CA GLU A 194 -35.84 -28.42 0.80
C GLU A 194 -36.12 -28.79 2.27
#